data_AF-A0A0U4VIT3-F1
#
_entry.id   AF-A0A0U4VIT3-F1
#
_cell.length_a   1.000
_cell.length_b   1.000
_cell.length_c   1.000
_cell.angle_alpha   90.00
_cell.angle_beta   90.00
_cell.angle_gamma   90.00
#
_symmetry.space_group_name_H-M   'P 1'
#
loop_
_entity.id
_entity.type
_entity.pdbx_description
1 polymer ?
#
loop_
_entity_poly.entity_id
_entity_poly.type
_entity_poly.pdbx_seq_one_letter_code
_entity_poly.pdbx_strand_id
1 'polypeptide(L)'
;MMDNQNNFTLESLKFAASFDESAARLYRRITCNSYDKFIEMFYIDLEKTIRLIEKNASLMQNDGEDRLSIEIINILIGFGYDSGHDNYINGHSDIVVSFKNYTWIGEAKIHSSYDYLMEGFHQLCSRYSTGSEDDCQGGLIIYVKSNNALDVVEKWKKTLTSKKDDFEDFYLSDCKTREKLSFYSSHKHPKSGLPYKVRHFAVILGFAPKDKSARTAKSRK
;
A
#
# COMPACT_ATOMS: atom_id res chain seq x y z
N MET A 1 -35.68 -26.89 29.90
CA MET A 1 -34.21 -26.76 29.80
C MET A 1 -33.97 -25.68 28.76
N MET A 2 -33.70 -24.45 29.20
CA MET A 2 -33.52 -23.31 28.30
C MET A 2 -32.08 -23.26 27.79
N ASP A 3 -31.96 -22.89 26.52
CA ASP A 3 -30.76 -22.85 25.68
C ASP A 3 -29.49 -22.39 26.39
N ASN A 4 -28.45 -23.24 26.31
CA ASN A 4 -27.09 -22.74 26.24
C ASN A 4 -26.96 -22.04 24.87
N GLN A 5 -27.38 -20.78 24.78
CA GLN A 5 -26.96 -19.93 23.67
C GLN A 5 -25.43 -19.86 23.73
N ASN A 6 -24.76 -20.52 22.79
CA ASN A 6 -23.35 -20.32 22.51
C ASN A 6 -23.17 -18.88 22.02
N ASN A 7 -23.15 -17.94 22.97
CA ASN A 7 -22.99 -16.53 22.70
C ASN A 7 -21.54 -16.30 22.28
N PHE A 8 -21.33 -16.09 20.99
CA PHE A 8 -20.06 -15.63 20.45
C PHE A 8 -19.78 -14.22 21.00
N THR A 9 -18.75 -14.09 21.83
CA THR A 9 -18.39 -12.82 22.48
C THR A 9 -17.16 -12.20 21.82
N LEU A 10 -17.01 -10.88 21.95
CA LEU A 10 -15.81 -10.18 21.50
C LEU A 10 -14.54 -10.71 22.17
N GLU A 11 -14.62 -11.12 23.44
CA GLU A 11 -13.51 -11.75 24.16
C GLU A 11 -13.14 -13.12 23.58
N SER A 12 -14.13 -13.94 23.22
CA SER A 12 -13.86 -15.23 22.55
C SER A 12 -13.18 -15.04 21.18
N LEU A 13 -13.58 -14.01 20.43
CA LEU A 13 -12.93 -13.65 19.16
C LEU A 13 -11.51 -13.09 19.39
N LYS A 14 -11.30 -12.27 20.42
CA LYS A 14 -9.98 -11.75 20.79
C LYS A 14 -9.04 -12.88 21.20
N PHE A 15 -9.54 -13.87 21.93
CA PHE A 15 -8.79 -15.08 22.24
C PHE A 15 -8.43 -15.84 20.96
N ALA A 16 -9.39 -16.06 20.06
CA ALA A 16 -9.15 -16.70 18.75
C ALA A 16 -8.11 -15.96 17.90
N ALA A 17 -8.16 -14.63 17.90
CA ALA A 17 -7.22 -13.76 17.20
C ALA A 17 -5.76 -13.93 17.66
N SER A 18 -5.50 -14.51 18.84
CA SER A 18 -4.14 -14.75 19.31
C SER A 18 -3.45 -15.94 18.64
N PHE A 19 -4.20 -16.81 17.96
CA PHE A 19 -3.67 -18.01 17.31
C PHE A 19 -4.15 -18.21 15.86
N ASP A 20 -5.21 -17.53 15.42
CA ASP A 20 -5.68 -17.57 14.04
C ASP A 20 -5.72 -16.18 13.40
N GLU A 21 -5.08 -16.04 12.24
CA GLU A 21 -4.98 -14.76 11.55
C GLU A 21 -6.32 -14.31 10.94
N SER A 22 -7.17 -15.25 10.53
CA SER A 22 -8.49 -14.90 9.99
C SER A 22 -9.38 -14.32 11.10
N ALA A 23 -9.35 -14.92 12.29
CA ALA A 23 -9.95 -14.40 13.50
C ALA A 23 -9.36 -13.04 13.89
N ALA A 24 -8.04 -12.87 13.80
CA ALA A 24 -7.38 -11.59 14.07
C ALA A 24 -7.83 -10.49 13.10
N ARG A 25 -7.97 -10.80 11.81
CA ARG A 25 -8.50 -9.87 10.82
C ARG A 25 -9.96 -9.51 11.11
N LEU A 26 -10.80 -10.50 11.39
CA LEU A 26 -12.20 -10.27 11.75
C LEU A 26 -12.32 -9.39 13.00
N TYR A 27 -11.51 -9.66 14.03
CA TYR A 27 -11.45 -8.86 15.26
C TYR A 27 -11.12 -7.39 14.96
N ARG A 28 -10.07 -7.13 14.18
CA ARG A 28 -9.69 -5.76 13.77
C ARG A 28 -10.82 -5.06 13.02
N ARG A 29 -11.49 -5.75 12.10
CA ARG A 29 -12.61 -5.19 11.31
C ARG A 29 -13.80 -4.81 12.19
N ILE A 30 -14.20 -5.68 13.11
CA ILE A 30 -15.34 -5.43 14.01
C ILE A 30 -15.04 -4.28 14.99
N THR A 31 -13.78 -4.15 15.43
CA THR A 31 -13.35 -3.14 16.41
C THR A 31 -12.83 -1.84 15.79
N CYS A 32 -12.82 -1.74 14.45
CA CYS A 32 -12.43 -0.55 13.71
C CYS A 32 -13.53 0.52 13.81
N ASN A 33 -13.25 1.58 14.56
CA ASN A 33 -14.16 2.69 14.86
C ASN A 33 -13.53 4.08 14.67
N SER A 34 -12.38 4.13 14.00
CA SER A 34 -11.68 5.37 13.61
C SER A 34 -10.86 5.14 12.36
N TYR A 35 -10.55 6.23 11.65
CA TYR A 35 -9.68 6.20 10.48
C TYR A 35 -8.30 5.63 10.79
N ASP A 36 -7.69 6.02 11.92
CA ASP A 36 -6.38 5.49 12.34
C ASP A 36 -6.39 3.97 12.49
N LYS A 37 -7.42 3.39 13.11
CA LYS A 37 -7.55 1.93 13.21
C LYS A 37 -7.74 1.27 11.86
N PHE A 38 -8.46 1.93 10.94
CA PHE A 38 -8.56 1.47 9.56
C PHE A 38 -7.18 1.44 8.90
N ILE A 39 -6.40 2.51 8.99
CA ILE A 39 -5.05 2.58 8.43
C ILE A 39 -4.10 1.55 9.03
N GLU A 40 -4.14 1.35 10.35
CA GLU A 40 -3.34 0.32 11.03
C GLU A 40 -3.67 -1.09 10.53
N MET A 41 -4.96 -1.42 10.48
CA MET A 41 -5.43 -2.72 9.99
C MET A 41 -5.08 -2.90 8.50
N PHE A 42 -5.33 -1.87 7.69
CA PHE A 42 -5.07 -1.89 6.25
C PHE A 42 -3.60 -2.10 5.96
N TYR A 43 -2.68 -1.37 6.62
CA TYR A 43 -1.25 -1.55 6.37
C TYR A 43 -0.69 -2.91 6.80
N ILE A 44 -1.32 -3.59 7.77
CA ILE A 44 -0.99 -4.99 8.10
C ILE A 44 -1.34 -5.91 6.93
N ASP A 45 -2.53 -5.75 6.37
CA ASP A 45 -3.02 -6.57 5.26
C ASP A 45 -2.28 -6.24 3.95
N LEU A 46 -2.02 -4.97 3.67
CA LEU A 46 -1.24 -4.52 2.52
C LEU A 46 0.18 -5.11 2.53
N GLU A 47 0.83 -5.20 3.69
CA GLU A 47 2.17 -5.80 3.78
C GLU A 47 2.14 -7.30 3.44
N LYS A 48 1.05 -8.01 3.82
CA LYS A 48 0.85 -9.41 3.41
C LYS A 48 0.63 -9.52 1.91
N THR A 49 -0.18 -8.62 1.34
CA THR A 49 -0.41 -8.53 -0.11
C THR A 49 0.89 -8.33 -0.88
N ILE A 50 1.71 -7.36 -0.46
CA ILE A 50 3.02 -7.10 -1.08
C ILE A 50 3.88 -8.36 -1.02
N ARG A 51 4.00 -9.01 0.14
CA ARG A 51 4.80 -10.25 0.27
C ARG A 51 4.32 -11.38 -0.62
N LEU A 52 3.02 -11.49 -0.89
CA LEU A 52 2.46 -12.48 -1.82
C LEU A 52 2.86 -12.20 -3.27
N ILE A 53 2.84 -10.93 -3.67
CA ILE A 53 3.26 -10.47 -5.00
C ILE A 53 4.76 -10.72 -5.19
N GLU A 54 5.59 -10.34 -4.22
CA GLU A 54 7.05 -10.51 -4.28
C GLU A 54 7.49 -11.97 -4.41
N LYS A 55 6.77 -12.90 -3.77
CA LYS A 55 7.03 -14.34 -3.91
C LYS A 55 6.86 -14.84 -5.35
N ASN A 56 6.06 -14.15 -6.14
CA ASN A 56 5.75 -14.50 -7.53
C ASN A 56 6.42 -13.56 -8.54
N ALA A 57 7.42 -12.78 -8.12
CA ALA A 57 8.08 -11.77 -8.96
C ALA A 57 8.57 -12.32 -10.31
N SER A 58 9.06 -13.57 -10.36
CA SER A 58 9.53 -14.21 -11.59
C SER A 58 8.45 -14.35 -12.68
N LEU A 59 7.17 -14.47 -12.28
CA LEU A 59 6.02 -14.58 -13.16
C LEU A 59 5.50 -13.22 -13.61
N MET A 60 5.79 -12.16 -12.86
CA MET A 60 5.23 -10.82 -13.03
C MET A 60 6.20 -9.83 -13.71
N GLN A 61 7.31 -10.33 -14.28
CA GLN A 61 8.33 -9.48 -14.93
C GLN A 61 7.76 -8.62 -16.07
N ASN A 62 6.77 -9.15 -16.79
CA ASN A 62 6.20 -8.50 -17.96
C ASN A 62 4.90 -7.75 -17.64
N ASP A 63 4.42 -7.78 -16.40
CA ASP A 63 3.14 -7.16 -16.02
C ASP A 63 3.27 -5.63 -15.95
N GLY A 64 2.33 -4.92 -16.55
CA GLY A 64 2.24 -3.46 -16.45
C GLY A 64 1.74 -2.99 -15.06
N GLU A 65 1.76 -1.68 -14.84
CA GLU A 65 1.27 -1.04 -13.60
C GLU A 65 -0.17 -1.50 -13.27
N ASP A 66 -1.09 -1.42 -14.24
CA ASP A 66 -2.48 -1.84 -14.05
C ASP A 66 -2.62 -3.29 -13.61
N ARG A 67 -1.90 -4.21 -14.26
CA ARG A 67 -2.01 -5.64 -13.93
C ARG A 67 -1.52 -5.93 -12.51
N LEU A 68 -0.44 -5.26 -12.09
CA LEU A 68 0.12 -5.35 -10.74
C LEU A 68 -0.82 -4.73 -9.70
N SER A 69 -1.40 -3.57 -10.00
CA SER A 69 -2.37 -2.89 -9.14
C SER A 69 -3.65 -3.70 -8.97
N ILE A 70 -4.18 -4.30 -10.05
CA ILE A 70 -5.32 -5.23 -10.01
C ILE A 70 -5.02 -6.44 -9.13
N GLU A 71 -3.78 -6.97 -9.14
CA GLU A 71 -3.39 -8.08 -8.27
C GLU A 71 -3.45 -7.68 -6.79
N ILE A 72 -2.94 -6.49 -6.44
CA ILE A 72 -3.07 -5.93 -5.08
C ILE A 72 -4.55 -5.84 -4.69
N ILE A 73 -5.37 -5.26 -5.56
CA ILE A 73 -6.81 -5.05 -5.33
C ILE A 73 -7.54 -6.37 -5.09
N ASN A 74 -7.34 -7.37 -5.95
CA ASN A 74 -8.00 -8.67 -5.81
C ASN A 74 -7.68 -9.35 -4.47
N ILE A 75 -6.43 -9.25 -4.01
CA ILE A 75 -6.03 -9.80 -2.72
C ILE A 75 -6.71 -9.04 -1.57
N LEU A 76 -6.77 -7.69 -1.65
CA LEU A 76 -7.43 -6.86 -0.64
C LEU A 76 -8.96 -7.09 -0.61
N ILE A 77 -9.62 -7.27 -1.75
CA ILE A 77 -11.03 -7.70 -1.80
C ILE A 77 -11.20 -9.03 -1.07
N GLY A 78 -10.29 -9.98 -1.27
CA GLY A 78 -10.25 -11.25 -0.53
C GLY A 78 -10.06 -11.09 0.98
N PHE A 79 -9.49 -9.96 1.44
CA PHE A 79 -9.38 -9.60 2.86
C PHE A 79 -10.60 -8.82 3.38
N GLY A 80 -11.57 -8.51 2.53
CA GLY A 80 -12.86 -7.93 2.90
C GLY A 80 -12.89 -6.39 2.91
N TYR A 81 -12.00 -5.75 2.14
CA TYR A 81 -12.10 -4.34 1.79
C TYR A 81 -13.00 -4.14 0.58
N ASP A 82 -13.62 -2.97 0.47
CA ASP A 82 -14.15 -2.50 -0.81
C ASP A 82 -12.98 -1.86 -1.55
N SER A 83 -12.57 -2.40 -2.69
CA SER A 83 -11.37 -1.93 -3.41
C SER A 83 -11.59 -2.00 -4.90
N GLY A 84 -11.05 -1.02 -5.62
CA GLY A 84 -11.18 -0.94 -7.07
C GLY A 84 -9.97 -0.30 -7.73
N HIS A 85 -9.82 -0.62 -9.02
CA HIS A 85 -8.88 0.00 -9.95
C HIS A 85 -9.65 1.02 -10.77
N ASP A 86 -9.00 2.11 -11.14
CA ASP A 86 -9.58 3.12 -12.03
C ASP A 86 -10.86 3.80 -11.50
N ASN A 87 -11.07 3.76 -10.19
CA ASN A 87 -12.20 4.41 -9.56
C ASN A 87 -12.04 5.92 -9.76
N TYR A 88 -13.02 6.54 -10.45
CA TYR A 88 -13.04 7.97 -10.63
C TYR A 88 -13.25 8.67 -9.28
N ILE A 89 -12.17 9.17 -8.69
CA ILE A 89 -12.17 10.05 -7.51
C ILE A 89 -11.39 11.30 -7.89
N ASN A 90 -12.08 12.26 -8.52
CA ASN A 90 -11.46 13.48 -9.08
C ASN A 90 -10.30 13.18 -10.06
N GLY A 91 -10.36 12.02 -10.72
CA GLY A 91 -9.40 11.47 -11.67
C GLY A 91 -9.20 9.95 -11.47
N HIS A 92 -8.31 9.35 -12.26
CA HIS A 92 -8.07 7.90 -12.28
C HIS A 92 -6.97 7.52 -11.27
N SER A 93 -7.37 7.10 -10.07
CA SER A 93 -6.42 6.56 -9.09
C SER A 93 -6.13 5.09 -9.40
N ASP A 94 -4.87 4.68 -9.27
CA ASP A 94 -4.48 3.29 -9.52
C ASP A 94 -5.12 2.31 -8.54
N ILE A 95 -5.18 2.68 -7.25
CA ILE A 95 -5.78 1.85 -6.20
C ILE A 95 -6.61 2.71 -5.25
N VAL A 96 -7.87 2.34 -5.06
CA VAL A 96 -8.71 2.89 -4.00
C VAL A 96 -9.12 1.77 -3.07
N VAL A 97 -8.95 1.98 -1.77
CA VAL A 97 -9.35 1.05 -0.71
C VAL A 97 -10.28 1.76 0.26
N SER A 98 -11.49 1.25 0.40
CA SER A 98 -12.52 1.77 1.28
C SER A 98 -12.95 0.74 2.32
N PHE A 99 -13.24 1.23 3.52
CA PHE A 99 -13.82 0.43 4.60
C PHE A 99 -14.74 1.31 5.45
N LYS A 100 -16.05 1.00 5.46
CA LYS A 100 -17.08 1.90 6.00
C LYS A 100 -17.04 3.25 5.26
N ASN A 101 -16.83 4.35 5.98
CA ASN A 101 -16.73 5.70 5.40
C ASN A 101 -15.28 6.14 5.20
N TYR A 102 -14.31 5.27 5.46
CA TYR A 102 -12.89 5.57 5.37
C TYR A 102 -12.35 5.23 3.98
N THR A 103 -11.47 6.07 3.47
CA THR A 103 -10.82 5.86 2.17
C THR A 103 -9.31 6.02 2.27
N TRP A 104 -8.60 5.14 1.57
CA TRP A 104 -7.17 5.21 1.32
C TRP A 104 -6.93 5.15 -0.18
N ILE A 105 -6.03 6.00 -0.65
CA ILE A 105 -5.72 6.16 -2.08
C ILE A 105 -4.26 5.80 -2.33
N GLY A 106 -4.03 4.98 -3.35
CA GLY A 106 -2.72 4.52 -3.77
C GLY A 106 -2.44 4.90 -5.22
N GLU A 107 -1.28 5.50 -5.44
CA GLU A 107 -0.68 5.70 -6.76
C GLU A 107 0.41 4.66 -6.97
N ALA A 108 0.45 4.02 -8.12
CA ALA A 108 1.39 2.97 -8.43
C ALA A 108 2.27 3.33 -9.64
N LYS A 109 3.57 3.06 -9.52
CA LYS A 109 4.56 3.37 -10.55
C LYS A 109 5.57 2.25 -10.67
N ILE A 110 5.77 1.70 -11.87
CA ILE A 110 6.96 0.94 -12.22
C ILE A 110 8.11 1.94 -12.34
N HIS A 111 9.12 1.78 -11.49
CA HIS A 111 10.24 2.72 -11.46
C HIS A 111 11.01 2.72 -12.79
N SER A 112 10.96 3.86 -13.47
CA SER A 112 11.69 4.15 -14.71
C SER A 112 12.58 5.39 -14.56
N SER A 113 12.10 6.42 -13.83
CA SER A 113 12.84 7.61 -13.44
C SER A 113 12.28 8.19 -12.13
N TYR A 114 13.02 9.11 -11.50
CA TYR A 114 12.55 9.81 -10.30
C TYR A 114 11.56 10.94 -10.63
N ASP A 115 11.62 11.52 -11.82
CA ASP A 115 10.61 12.48 -12.28
C ASP A 115 9.26 11.80 -12.44
N TYR A 116 9.21 10.56 -12.93
CA TYR A 116 7.97 9.79 -13.03
C TYR A 116 7.37 9.45 -11.66
N LEU A 117 8.21 9.16 -10.66
CA LEU A 117 7.74 9.02 -9.27
C LEU A 117 7.22 10.34 -8.70
N MET A 118 7.87 11.46 -9.03
CA MET A 118 7.42 12.80 -8.61
C MET A 118 6.08 13.18 -9.22
N GLU A 119 5.87 12.90 -10.50
CA GLU A 119 4.58 13.08 -11.16
C GLU A 119 3.47 12.28 -10.46
N GLY A 120 3.71 11.00 -10.17
CA GLY A 120 2.76 10.17 -9.41
C GLY A 120 2.48 10.72 -8.01
N PHE A 121 3.53 11.16 -7.30
CA PHE A 121 3.37 11.78 -5.98
C PHE A 121 2.51 13.06 -6.04
N HIS A 122 2.72 13.91 -7.04
CA HIS A 122 1.88 15.09 -7.25
C HIS A 122 0.43 14.73 -7.58
N GLN A 123 0.19 13.71 -8.40
CA GLN A 123 -1.17 13.24 -8.70
C GLN A 123 -1.90 12.84 -7.41
N LEU A 124 -1.27 12.01 -6.58
CA LEU A 124 -1.81 11.58 -5.30
C LEU A 124 -2.15 12.76 -4.37
N CYS A 125 -1.23 13.72 -4.23
CA CYS A 125 -1.34 14.81 -3.24
C CYS A 125 -2.24 15.97 -3.70
N SER A 126 -2.53 16.09 -5.00
CA SER A 126 -3.27 17.25 -5.54
C SER A 126 -4.58 16.90 -6.23
N ARG A 127 -4.71 15.69 -6.79
CA ARG A 127 -5.88 15.33 -7.61
C ARG A 127 -6.90 14.52 -6.83
N TYR A 128 -6.46 13.40 -6.26
CA TYR A 128 -7.39 12.35 -5.84
C TYR A 128 -7.94 12.55 -4.42
N SER A 129 -7.08 12.91 -3.47
CA SER A 129 -7.53 13.07 -2.10
C SER A 129 -8.30 14.37 -1.87
N THR A 130 -9.32 14.28 -1.02
CA THR A 130 -9.97 15.45 -0.42
C THR A 130 -9.14 15.99 0.75
N GLY A 131 -8.28 15.15 1.35
CA GLY A 131 -7.49 15.45 2.54
C GLY A 131 -8.35 15.71 3.77
N SER A 132 -9.55 15.12 3.83
CA SER A 132 -10.43 15.17 4.98
C SER A 132 -9.99 14.18 6.06
N GLU A 133 -10.58 14.24 7.26
CA GLU A 133 -10.19 13.37 8.39
C GLU A 133 -10.26 11.86 8.05
N ASP A 134 -11.16 11.47 7.15
CA ASP A 134 -11.39 10.08 6.72
C ASP A 134 -10.69 9.71 5.40
N ASP A 135 -9.85 10.60 4.85
CA ASP A 135 -9.05 10.46 3.63
C ASP A 135 -7.80 11.36 3.74
N CYS A 136 -7.06 11.24 4.84
CA CYS A 136 -5.84 12.04 5.08
C CYS A 136 -4.55 11.22 4.92
N GLN A 137 -4.65 9.97 4.47
CA GLN A 137 -3.50 9.11 4.20
C GLN A 137 -3.58 8.40 2.85
N GLY A 138 -2.43 8.27 2.20
CA GLY A 138 -2.28 7.59 0.92
C GLY A 138 -0.98 6.79 0.80
N GLY A 139 -0.67 6.31 -0.39
CA GLY A 139 0.63 5.71 -0.65
C GLY A 139 1.11 5.77 -2.08
N LEU A 140 2.42 5.90 -2.23
CA LEU A 140 3.12 5.74 -3.49
C LEU A 140 3.78 4.35 -3.52
N ILE A 141 3.25 3.50 -4.39
CA ILE A 141 3.66 2.11 -4.59
C ILE A 141 4.69 2.08 -5.71
N ILE A 142 5.92 1.70 -5.38
CA ILE A 142 7.04 1.72 -6.33
C ILE A 142 7.35 0.27 -6.72
N TYR A 143 6.89 -0.16 -7.90
CA TYR A 143 7.25 -1.47 -8.44
C TYR A 143 8.69 -1.42 -8.97
N VAL A 144 9.60 -2.14 -8.31
CA VAL A 144 11.01 -2.18 -8.69
C VAL A 144 11.31 -3.48 -9.42
N LYS A 145 11.37 -3.43 -10.75
CA LYS A 145 11.74 -4.56 -11.61
C LYS A 145 13.25 -4.73 -11.80
N SER A 146 14.04 -3.71 -11.44
CA SER A 146 15.49 -3.82 -11.38
C SER A 146 15.95 -4.53 -10.11
N ASN A 147 17.23 -4.90 -10.04
CA ASN A 147 17.83 -5.30 -8.78
C ASN A 147 18.06 -4.07 -7.89
N ASN A 148 18.19 -4.30 -6.58
CA ASN A 148 18.50 -3.30 -5.56
C ASN A 148 17.40 -2.24 -5.35
N ALA A 149 16.23 -2.68 -4.87
CA ALA A 149 15.15 -1.78 -4.50
C ALA A 149 15.50 -0.80 -3.37
N LEU A 150 16.47 -1.13 -2.52
CA LEU A 150 16.95 -0.22 -1.47
C LEU A 150 17.53 1.06 -2.08
N ASP A 151 18.40 0.94 -3.08
CA ASP A 151 19.01 2.10 -3.76
C ASP A 151 17.94 2.99 -4.42
N VAL A 152 16.90 2.39 -5.01
CA VAL A 152 15.75 3.13 -5.57
C VAL A 152 15.04 3.93 -4.48
N VAL A 153 14.73 3.31 -3.33
CA VAL A 153 14.03 3.98 -2.22
C VAL A 153 14.89 5.08 -1.60
N GLU A 154 16.18 4.84 -1.40
CA GLU A 154 17.09 5.83 -0.81
C GLU A 154 17.29 7.04 -1.73
N LYS A 155 17.44 6.81 -3.05
CA LYS A 155 17.51 7.89 -4.03
C LYS A 155 16.19 8.64 -4.11
N TRP A 156 15.05 7.95 -4.09
CA TRP A 156 13.74 8.59 -4.05
C TRP A 156 13.55 9.47 -2.80
N LYS A 157 13.92 8.96 -1.61
CA LYS A 157 13.91 9.73 -0.36
C LYS A 157 14.75 11.01 -0.48
N LYS A 158 15.93 10.94 -1.10
CA LYS A 158 16.79 12.11 -1.37
C LYS A 158 16.16 13.08 -2.36
N THR A 159 15.57 12.58 -3.45
CA THR A 159 14.86 13.41 -4.44
C THR A 159 13.72 14.19 -3.78
N LEU A 160 12.85 13.53 -3.01
CA LEU A 160 11.79 14.22 -2.27
C LEU A 160 12.33 15.24 -1.27
N THR A 161 13.39 14.90 -0.54
CA THR A 161 14.02 15.84 0.40
C THR A 161 14.53 17.10 -0.30
N SER A 162 15.07 16.98 -1.52
CA SER A 162 15.52 18.13 -2.32
C SER A 162 14.38 19.01 -2.83
N LYS A 163 13.14 18.50 -2.79
CA LYS A 163 11.91 19.17 -3.23
C LYS A 163 11.01 19.57 -2.05
N LYS A 164 11.51 19.49 -0.82
CA LYS A 164 10.74 19.81 0.39
C LYS A 164 10.11 21.20 0.37
N ASP A 165 10.76 22.16 -0.27
CA ASP A 165 10.32 23.56 -0.30
C ASP A 165 9.12 23.77 -1.25
N ASP A 166 8.78 22.75 -2.06
CA ASP A 166 7.57 22.73 -2.90
C ASP A 166 6.31 22.39 -2.08
N PHE A 167 6.45 22.03 -0.80
CA PHE A 167 5.37 21.55 0.07
C PHE A 167 5.38 22.27 1.43
N GLU A 168 4.22 22.82 1.84
CA GLU A 168 4.06 23.44 3.16
C GLU A 168 4.07 22.35 4.27
N ASP A 169 4.76 22.63 5.39
CA ASP A 169 4.91 21.73 6.55
C ASP A 169 5.48 20.34 6.20
N PHE A 170 6.37 20.26 5.21
CA PHE A 170 6.94 19.01 4.76
C PHE A 170 7.93 18.39 5.74
N TYR A 171 7.75 17.11 6.07
CA TYR A 171 8.75 16.31 6.76
C TYR A 171 8.70 14.84 6.36
N LEU A 172 9.80 14.13 6.62
CA LEU A 172 9.92 12.69 6.43
C LEU A 172 10.01 11.99 7.78
N SER A 173 9.43 10.79 7.87
CA SER A 173 9.59 9.91 9.03
C SER A 173 9.77 8.47 8.59
N ASP A 174 10.46 7.67 9.40
CA ASP A 174 10.72 6.28 9.06
C ASP A 174 9.46 5.40 9.20
N CYS A 175 9.39 4.36 8.38
CA CYS A 175 8.36 3.34 8.49
C CYS A 175 8.92 2.13 9.25
N LYS A 176 8.28 1.77 10.38
CA LYS A 176 8.68 0.61 11.18
C LYS A 176 8.46 -0.71 10.44
N THR A 177 7.44 -0.75 9.58
CA THR A 177 7.16 -1.92 8.74
C THR A 177 7.92 -1.79 7.44
N ARG A 178 8.65 -2.85 7.05
CA ARG A 178 9.42 -2.86 5.80
C ARG A 178 10.55 -1.80 5.82
N GLU A 179 11.27 -1.76 6.95
CA GLU A 179 12.36 -0.82 7.24
C GLU A 179 13.33 -0.69 6.05
N LYS A 180 13.78 0.54 5.76
CA LYS A 180 14.64 0.93 4.62
C LYS A 180 14.00 0.81 3.23
N LEU A 181 12.98 -0.02 3.05
CA LEU A 181 12.21 -0.14 1.82
C LEU A 181 10.91 0.67 1.84
N SER A 182 10.64 1.34 2.95
CA SER A 182 9.50 2.23 3.12
C SER A 182 9.83 3.39 4.06
N PHE A 183 9.21 4.53 3.79
CA PHE A 183 9.21 5.71 4.65
C PHE A 183 7.90 6.48 4.47
N TYR A 184 7.66 7.48 5.30
CA TYR A 184 6.53 8.40 5.16
C TYR A 184 7.02 9.79 4.81
N SER A 185 6.22 10.49 4.00
CA SER A 185 6.22 11.95 3.93
C SER A 185 4.92 12.47 4.52
N SER A 186 4.99 13.64 5.14
CA SER A 186 3.84 14.40 5.59
C SER A 186 3.99 15.85 5.14
N HIS A 187 2.88 16.47 4.77
CA HIS A 187 2.80 17.87 4.36
C HIS A 187 1.36 18.36 4.54
N LYS A 188 1.15 19.67 4.44
CA LYS A 188 -0.19 20.25 4.44
C LYS A 188 -0.88 19.98 3.10
N HIS A 189 -2.08 19.41 3.15
CA HIS A 189 -2.87 19.12 1.96
C HIS A 189 -3.30 20.42 1.27
N PRO A 190 -3.09 20.58 -0.05
CA PRO A 190 -3.34 21.84 -0.73
C PRO A 190 -4.82 22.25 -0.79
N LYS A 191 -5.77 21.29 -0.73
CA LYS A 191 -7.21 21.60 -0.79
C LYS A 191 -7.83 21.85 0.58
N SER A 192 -7.53 20.99 1.56
CA SER A 192 -8.17 21.03 2.87
C SER A 192 -7.38 21.83 3.90
N GLY A 193 -6.08 22.05 3.68
CA GLY A 193 -5.18 22.65 4.66
C GLY A 193 -4.86 21.73 5.86
N LEU A 194 -5.36 20.50 5.87
CA LEU A 194 -5.10 19.51 6.92
C LEU A 194 -3.83 18.70 6.62
N PRO A 195 -3.18 18.11 7.64
CA PRO A 195 -2.03 17.23 7.40
C PRO A 195 -2.39 16.03 6.52
N TYR A 196 -1.59 15.80 5.47
CA TYR A 196 -1.68 14.63 4.60
C TYR A 196 -0.42 13.78 4.72
N LYS A 197 -0.58 12.48 4.90
CA LYS A 197 0.54 11.54 5.09
C LYS A 197 0.55 10.46 4.01
N VAL A 198 1.70 10.31 3.36
CA VAL A 198 1.89 9.36 2.26
C VAL A 198 2.95 8.34 2.67
N ARG A 199 2.60 7.05 2.59
CA ARG A 199 3.58 5.96 2.68
C ARG A 199 4.22 5.74 1.31
N HIS A 200 5.53 5.87 1.23
CA HIS A 200 6.32 5.50 0.06
C HIS A 200 6.90 4.11 0.31
N PHE A 201 6.72 3.17 -0.61
CA PHE A 201 7.26 1.82 -0.41
C PHE A 201 7.56 1.09 -1.72
N ALA A 202 8.66 0.33 -1.72
CA ALA A 202 9.02 -0.51 -2.84
C ALA A 202 8.38 -1.90 -2.76
N VAL A 203 7.86 -2.37 -3.89
CA VAL A 203 7.51 -3.76 -4.16
C VAL A 203 8.63 -4.38 -4.99
N ILE A 204 9.34 -5.36 -4.45
CA ILE A 204 10.52 -5.96 -5.07
C ILE A 204 10.06 -6.98 -6.10
N LEU A 205 10.17 -6.58 -7.37
CA LEU A 205 9.92 -7.45 -8.51
C LEU A 205 11.21 -7.78 -9.26
N GLY A 206 12.39 -7.39 -8.78
CA GLY A 206 13.65 -7.73 -9.45
C GLY A 206 13.88 -9.24 -9.55
N PHE A 207 14.01 -9.77 -10.77
CA PHE A 207 14.28 -11.20 -10.99
C PHE A 207 15.43 -11.43 -11.99
N ALA A 208 16.64 -11.58 -11.45
CA ALA A 208 17.86 -11.87 -12.20
C ALA A 208 18.56 -13.14 -11.67
N PRO A 209 17.99 -14.34 -11.90
CA PRO A 209 18.56 -15.59 -11.41
C PRO A 209 19.93 -15.85 -12.05
N LYS A 210 20.89 -16.33 -11.25
CA LYS A 210 22.29 -16.54 -11.68
C LYS A 210 22.61 -17.99 -12.03
N ASP A 211 21.74 -18.94 -11.69
CA ASP A 211 21.95 -20.38 -11.90
C ASP A 211 21.73 -20.83 -13.36
N LYS A 212 22.34 -21.96 -13.71
CA LYS A 212 22.34 -22.52 -15.08
C LYS A 212 20.94 -22.93 -15.54
N SER A 213 20.13 -23.48 -14.65
CA SER A 213 18.74 -23.89 -14.92
C SER A 213 17.88 -22.70 -15.33
N ALA A 214 18.00 -21.57 -14.63
CA ALA A 214 17.21 -20.38 -14.92
C ALA A 214 17.61 -19.69 -16.24
N ARG A 215 18.89 -19.72 -16.61
CA ARG A 215 19.36 -19.20 -17.91
C ARG A 215 18.77 -19.98 -19.09
N THR A 216 18.62 -21.30 -18.93
CA THR A 216 18.10 -22.21 -19.96
C THR A 216 16.58 -22.11 -20.11
N ALA A 217 15.86 -21.72 -19.06
CA ALA A 217 14.42 -21.46 -19.12
C ALA A 217 14.08 -20.19 -19.93
N LYS A 218 14.94 -19.16 -19.90
CA LYS A 218 14.76 -17.93 -20.69
C LYS A 218 14.90 -18.13 -22.21
N SER A 219 15.60 -19.18 -22.66
CA SER A 219 15.79 -19.45 -24.09
C SER A 219 14.66 -20.32 -24.70
N ARG A 220 13.64 -20.68 -23.92
CA ARG A 220 12.54 -21.57 -24.33
C ARG A 220 11.17 -20.88 -24.35
N LYS A 221 11.08 -19.62 -23.95
CA LYS A 221 9.91 -18.75 -24.11
C LYS A 221 10.14 -17.82 -25.28
#